data_AF-A0A5N8XI73-F1
#
_entry.id   AF-A0A5N8XI73-F1
#
_cell.length_a   1.000
_cell.length_b   1.000
_cell.length_c   1.000
_cell.angle_alpha   90.00
_cell.angle_beta   90.00
_cell.angle_gamma   90.00
#
_symmetry.space_group_name_H-M   'P 1'
#
loop_
_entity.id
_entity.type
_entity.pdbx_description
1 polymer ?
#
loop_
_entity_poly.entity_id
_entity_poly.type
_entity_poly.pdbx_seq_one_letter_code
_entity_poly.pdbx_strand_id
1 'polypeptide(L)'
;MTRPDLTETEHLKEIERLAREVQSAALREGWLSYAPDPENATGLQRSVNALARALRHYHFPGDGCVEEDRPLVELAGVLIIRPGIMPSELNETYEQACLRIGVEPREEGWALWNTWGKGQARITMVVSAVDATEGLLANWSRGVDIHPVLPLPSQVALVQQGWAGPMTLSPLAAKKVGFPGRSRA
;
A
#
# COMPACT_ATOMS: atom_id res chain seq x y z
N MET A 1 -27.81 -13.56 -13.20
CA MET A 1 -27.60 -12.20 -12.66
C MET A 1 -26.73 -11.45 -13.65
N THR A 2 -27.28 -10.48 -14.37
CA THR A 2 -26.53 -9.61 -15.28
C THR A 2 -25.70 -8.65 -14.45
N ARG A 3 -24.38 -8.64 -14.70
CA ARG A 3 -23.44 -7.71 -14.07
C ARG A 3 -23.93 -6.28 -14.38
N PRO A 4 -24.04 -5.37 -13.40
CA PRO A 4 -24.47 -4.00 -13.67
C PRO A 4 -23.53 -3.37 -14.71
N ASP A 5 -24.10 -2.62 -15.65
CA ASP A 5 -23.31 -1.91 -16.66
C ASP A 5 -22.41 -0.90 -15.94
N LEU A 6 -21.10 -1.17 -15.99
CA LEU A 6 -20.09 -0.27 -15.45
C LEU A 6 -20.11 1.03 -16.25
N THR A 7 -19.99 2.16 -15.56
CA THR A 7 -19.66 3.42 -16.22
C THR A 7 -18.31 3.28 -16.93
N GLU A 8 -18.04 4.09 -17.95
CA GLU A 8 -16.78 4.07 -18.68
C GLU A 8 -15.56 4.17 -17.74
N THR A 9 -15.63 5.06 -16.75
CA THR A 9 -14.60 5.21 -15.72
C THR A 9 -14.41 3.96 -14.87
N GLU A 10 -15.49 3.29 -14.46
CA GLU A 10 -15.40 2.03 -13.71
C GLU A 10 -14.85 0.89 -14.59
N HIS A 11 -15.16 0.90 -15.87
CA HIS A 11 -14.63 -0.04 -16.85
C HIS A 11 -13.11 0.12 -17.00
N LEU A 12 -12.63 1.35 -17.14
CA LEU A 12 -11.20 1.66 -17.21
C LEU A 12 -10.47 1.26 -15.92
N LYS A 13 -11.08 1.49 -14.75
CA LYS A 13 -10.53 1.06 -13.44
C LYS A 13 -10.41 -0.45 -13.35
N GLU A 14 -11.41 -1.19 -13.84
CA GLU A 14 -11.37 -2.66 -13.85
C GLU A 14 -10.29 -3.18 -14.80
N ILE A 15 -10.09 -2.54 -15.95
CA ILE A 15 -8.99 -2.87 -16.87
C ILE A 15 -7.63 -2.65 -16.19
N GLU A 16 -7.43 -1.53 -15.50
CA GLU A 16 -6.19 -1.27 -14.77
C GLU A 16 -5.96 -2.33 -13.68
N ARG A 17 -7.00 -2.66 -12.90
CA ARG A 17 -6.95 -3.70 -11.86
C ARG A 17 -6.51 -5.05 -12.45
N LEU A 18 -7.13 -5.48 -13.55
CA LEU A 18 -6.80 -6.73 -14.24
C LEU A 18 -5.38 -6.70 -14.82
N ALA A 19 -4.94 -5.57 -15.37
CA ALA A 19 -3.58 -5.41 -15.88
C ALA A 19 -2.52 -5.58 -14.78
N ARG A 20 -2.80 -5.04 -13.58
CA ARG A 20 -1.95 -5.24 -12.38
C ARG A 20 -1.98 -6.68 -11.88
N GLU A 21 -3.11 -7.38 -11.97
CA GLU A 21 -3.17 -8.81 -11.64
C GLU A 21 -2.29 -9.66 -12.56
N VAL A 22 -2.30 -9.38 -13.87
CA VAL A 22 -1.42 -10.05 -14.85
C VAL A 22 0.06 -9.80 -14.51
N GLN A 23 0.41 -8.57 -14.18
CA GLN A 23 1.78 -8.22 -13.75
C GLN A 23 2.18 -9.01 -12.50
N SER A 24 1.34 -9.02 -11.45
CA SER A 24 1.62 -9.76 -10.21
C SER A 24 1.73 -11.26 -10.45
N ALA A 25 0.90 -11.84 -11.33
CA ALA A 25 0.98 -13.25 -11.68
C ALA A 25 2.30 -13.60 -12.39
N ALA A 26 2.71 -12.79 -13.37
CA ALA A 26 3.98 -12.99 -14.07
C ALA A 26 5.20 -12.79 -13.16
N LEU A 27 5.12 -11.87 -12.19
CA LEU A 27 6.16 -11.70 -11.18
C LEU A 27 6.34 -12.98 -10.33
N ARG A 28 5.24 -13.63 -9.94
CA ARG A 28 5.27 -14.91 -9.19
C ARG A 28 5.93 -16.05 -9.96
N GLU A 29 5.82 -16.06 -11.28
CA GLU A 29 6.50 -17.04 -12.12
C GLU A 29 8.01 -16.78 -12.29
N GLY A 30 8.52 -15.65 -11.77
CA GLY A 30 9.95 -15.38 -11.62
C GLY A 30 10.69 -14.95 -12.89
N TRP A 31 9.99 -14.77 -14.01
CA TRP A 31 10.60 -14.35 -15.28
C TRP A 31 10.28 -12.89 -15.66
N LEU A 32 9.35 -12.24 -14.96
CA LEU A 32 9.00 -10.83 -15.23
C LEU A 32 10.25 -9.95 -15.05
N SER A 33 10.56 -9.14 -16.06
CA SER A 33 11.70 -8.23 -16.04
C SER A 33 11.31 -6.83 -16.47
N TYR A 34 11.82 -5.83 -15.75
CA TYR A 34 11.72 -4.41 -16.13
C TYR A 34 12.89 -3.94 -17.00
N ALA A 35 13.92 -4.77 -17.16
CA ALA A 35 15.05 -4.51 -18.06
C ALA A 35 14.65 -4.85 -19.51
N PRO A 36 15.53 -4.63 -20.51
CA PRO A 36 15.33 -5.18 -21.85
C PRO A 36 15.04 -6.68 -21.79
N ASP A 37 14.15 -7.14 -22.66
CA ASP A 37 13.72 -8.54 -22.65
C ASP A 37 14.90 -9.47 -23.01
N PRO A 38 15.11 -10.56 -22.26
CA PRO A 38 16.17 -11.50 -22.58
C PRO A 38 15.92 -12.16 -23.95
N GLU A 39 16.99 -12.55 -24.64
CA GLU A 39 16.89 -13.08 -26.01
C GLU A 39 15.93 -14.27 -26.11
N ASN A 40 15.94 -15.13 -25.09
CA ASN A 40 15.13 -16.33 -24.99
C ASN A 40 13.68 -16.10 -24.50
N ALA A 41 13.25 -14.85 -24.27
CA ALA A 41 11.88 -14.57 -23.84
C ALA A 41 10.85 -15.02 -24.88
N THR A 42 9.73 -15.60 -24.46
CA THR A 42 8.63 -15.90 -25.38
C THR A 42 7.90 -14.62 -25.81
N GLY A 43 7.11 -14.69 -26.89
CA GLY A 43 6.30 -13.54 -27.34
C GLY A 43 5.30 -13.05 -26.28
N LEU A 44 4.76 -13.97 -25.47
CA LEU A 44 3.90 -13.64 -24.33
C LEU A 44 4.68 -12.91 -23.23
N GLN A 45 5.85 -13.44 -22.86
CA GLN A 45 6.68 -12.83 -21.81
C GLN A 45 7.11 -11.40 -22.18
N ARG A 46 7.52 -11.18 -23.45
CA ARG A 46 7.86 -9.84 -23.95
C ARG A 46 6.66 -8.89 -23.85
N SER A 47 5.47 -9.35 -24.23
CA SER A 47 4.24 -8.55 -24.15
C SER A 47 3.88 -8.19 -22.69
N VAL A 48 4.01 -9.14 -21.76
CA VAL A 48 3.73 -8.90 -20.34
C VAL A 48 4.79 -8.01 -19.70
N ASN A 49 6.07 -8.19 -20.02
CA ASN A 49 7.13 -7.27 -19.58
C ASN A 49 6.89 -5.85 -20.11
N ALA A 50 6.45 -5.71 -21.37
CA ALA A 50 6.09 -4.42 -21.94
C ALA A 50 4.89 -3.78 -21.21
N LEU A 51 3.86 -4.56 -20.90
CA LEU A 51 2.72 -4.12 -20.08
C LEU A 51 3.19 -3.66 -18.69
N ALA A 52 4.01 -4.46 -18.00
CA ALA A 52 4.53 -4.13 -16.68
C ALA A 52 5.40 -2.85 -16.69
N ARG A 53 6.23 -2.67 -17.72
CA ARG A 53 7.00 -1.43 -17.93
C ARG A 53 6.07 -0.26 -18.20
N ALA A 54 5.02 -0.44 -19.01
CA ALA A 54 4.05 0.61 -19.28
C ALA A 54 3.28 1.00 -18.01
N LEU A 55 2.79 0.04 -17.22
CA LEU A 55 2.14 0.30 -15.92
C LEU A 55 3.08 0.97 -14.91
N ARG A 56 4.40 0.80 -15.06
CA ARG A 56 5.41 1.44 -14.21
C ARG A 56 5.79 2.85 -14.67
N HIS A 57 5.80 3.11 -15.99
CA HIS A 57 6.36 4.34 -16.58
C HIS A 57 5.31 5.28 -17.20
N TYR A 58 4.11 4.81 -17.52
CA TYR A 58 3.05 5.71 -17.93
C TYR A 58 2.50 6.41 -16.70
N HIS A 59 2.58 7.73 -16.77
CA HIS A 59 2.05 8.67 -15.80
C HIS A 59 0.92 9.43 -16.48
N PHE A 60 -0.31 9.21 -16.05
CA PHE A 60 -1.47 10.03 -16.40
C PHE A 60 -1.86 10.90 -15.20
N PRO A 61 -2.36 12.12 -15.42
CA PRO A 61 -3.00 12.89 -14.36
C PRO A 61 -4.06 12.02 -13.66
N GLY A 62 -3.90 11.80 -12.35
CA GLY A 62 -4.72 10.96 -11.50
C GLY A 62 -4.19 9.54 -11.22
N ASP A 63 -3.05 9.12 -11.79
CA ASP A 63 -2.49 7.77 -11.59
C ASP A 63 -1.44 7.66 -10.47
N GLY A 64 -1.20 8.78 -9.80
CA GLY A 64 -0.52 8.82 -8.51
C GLY A 64 0.99 8.59 -8.53
N CYS A 65 1.65 8.76 -9.66
CA CYS A 65 3.07 9.03 -9.68
C CYS A 65 3.31 10.54 -9.88
N VAL A 66 3.93 11.16 -8.87
CA VAL A 66 4.44 12.54 -8.88
C VAL A 66 3.42 13.67 -9.18
N GLU A 67 2.18 13.55 -8.74
CA GLU A 67 1.30 14.73 -8.69
C GLU A 67 1.71 15.65 -7.53
N GLU A 68 2.21 16.85 -7.86
CA GLU A 68 2.65 17.88 -6.92
C GLU A 68 1.51 18.41 -6.03
N ASP A 69 0.25 18.22 -6.44
CA ASP A 69 -0.95 18.76 -5.76
C ASP A 69 -1.77 17.72 -4.98
N ARG A 70 -1.35 16.45 -4.92
CA ARG A 70 -2.09 15.47 -4.10
C ARG A 70 -1.91 15.78 -2.63
N PRO A 71 -3.01 15.85 -1.85
CA PRO A 71 -2.91 16.20 -0.44
C PRO A 71 -2.08 15.14 0.28
N LEU A 72 -1.16 15.60 1.12
CA LEU A 72 -0.47 14.73 2.07
C LEU A 72 -1.48 14.19 3.08
N VAL A 73 -1.26 12.96 3.53
CA VAL A 73 -2.03 12.35 4.61
C VAL A 73 -1.23 12.48 5.89
N GLU A 74 -1.70 13.29 6.83
CA GLU A 74 -1.12 13.33 8.17
C GLU A 74 -1.35 11.97 8.84
N LEU A 75 -0.30 11.17 8.91
CA LEU A 75 -0.34 9.85 9.51
C LEU A 75 -0.05 9.95 11.01
N ALA A 76 -0.89 9.28 11.80
CA ALA A 76 -0.63 9.00 13.21
C ALA A 76 0.44 7.92 13.34
N GLY A 77 0.40 6.93 12.46
CA GLY A 77 1.38 5.86 12.41
C GLY A 77 1.07 4.86 11.31
N VAL A 78 2.01 3.96 11.06
CA VAL A 78 1.86 2.90 10.07
C VAL A 78 2.22 1.55 10.65
N LEU A 79 1.66 0.52 10.04
CA LEU A 79 2.04 -0.87 10.26
C LEU A 79 2.21 -1.54 8.90
N ILE A 80 3.21 -2.39 8.75
CA ILE A 80 3.29 -3.30 7.60
C ILE A 80 3.11 -4.72 8.11
N ILE A 81 2.24 -5.47 7.43
CA ILE A 81 2.05 -6.91 7.60
C ILE A 81 2.35 -7.61 6.28
N ARG A 82 3.16 -8.67 6.31
CA ARG A 82 3.41 -9.50 5.12
C ARG A 82 3.83 -10.92 5.53
N PRO A 83 3.82 -11.89 4.60
CA PRO A 83 4.28 -13.24 4.90
C PRO A 83 5.69 -13.23 5.52
N GLY A 84 5.86 -13.91 6.65
CA GLY A 84 7.14 -14.03 7.37
C GLY A 84 7.62 -12.77 8.11
N ILE A 85 6.98 -11.60 7.93
CA ILE A 85 7.31 -10.36 8.64
C ILE A 85 6.02 -9.83 9.27
N MET A 86 5.76 -10.30 10.49
CA MET A 86 4.65 -9.88 11.32
C MET A 86 5.15 -9.17 12.57
N PRO A 87 4.46 -8.11 13.04
CA PRO A 87 4.72 -7.50 14.32
C PRO A 87 4.59 -8.53 15.45
N SER A 88 5.58 -8.59 16.33
CA SER A 88 5.60 -9.51 17.48
C SER A 88 4.39 -9.36 18.41
N GLU A 89 3.82 -8.16 18.45
CA GLU A 89 2.72 -7.76 19.32
C GLU A 89 1.37 -8.29 18.87
N LEU A 90 1.22 -8.66 17.60
CA LEU A 90 -0.06 -9.12 17.06
C LEU A 90 -0.37 -10.59 17.38
N ASN A 91 0.63 -11.40 17.77
CA ASN A 91 0.50 -12.82 18.11
C ASN A 91 -0.47 -13.60 17.19
N GLU A 92 -0.42 -13.31 15.89
CA GLU A 92 -1.28 -13.89 14.86
C GLU A 92 -0.44 -14.09 13.58
N THR A 93 -0.85 -15.05 12.73
CA THR A 93 -0.23 -15.22 11.41
C THR A 93 -0.67 -14.10 10.46
N TYR A 94 0.06 -13.95 9.36
CA TYR A 94 -0.29 -12.98 8.32
C TYR A 94 -1.71 -13.19 7.77
N GLU A 95 -2.12 -14.44 7.57
CA GLU A 95 -3.43 -14.81 7.07
C GLU A 95 -4.54 -14.49 8.08
N GLN A 96 -4.27 -14.71 9.37
CA GLN A 96 -5.18 -14.33 10.46
C GLN A 96 -5.35 -12.81 10.54
N ALA A 97 -4.25 -12.06 10.41
CA ALA A 97 -4.29 -10.60 10.37
C ALA A 97 -5.10 -10.09 9.16
N CYS A 98 -4.89 -10.66 7.97
CA CYS A 98 -5.64 -10.32 6.76
C CYS A 98 -7.14 -10.58 6.93
N LEU A 99 -7.51 -11.74 7.49
CA LEU A 99 -8.90 -12.09 7.78
C LEU A 99 -9.53 -11.10 8.78
N ARG A 100 -8.81 -10.77 9.86
CA ARG A 100 -9.27 -9.82 10.89
C ARG A 100 -9.52 -8.42 10.31
N ILE A 101 -8.66 -7.97 9.39
CA ILE A 101 -8.81 -6.66 8.73
C ILE A 101 -9.69 -6.73 7.47
N GLY A 102 -10.22 -7.91 7.11
CA GLY A 102 -11.16 -8.07 6.01
C GLY A 102 -10.55 -7.86 4.62
N VAL A 103 -9.31 -8.28 4.40
CA VAL A 103 -8.64 -8.23 3.10
C VAL A 103 -8.11 -9.60 2.70
N GLU A 104 -8.00 -9.82 1.39
CA GLU A 104 -7.35 -11.02 0.86
C GLU A 104 -5.82 -10.96 1.07
N PRO A 105 -5.18 -12.07 1.46
CA PRO A 105 -3.73 -12.14 1.56
C PRO A 105 -3.03 -11.88 0.22
N ARG A 106 -1.93 -11.14 0.27
CA ARG A 106 -1.03 -10.86 -0.85
C ARG A 106 0.42 -11.16 -0.49
N GLU A 107 1.23 -11.54 -1.47
CA GLU A 107 2.66 -11.81 -1.25
C GLU A 107 3.43 -10.56 -0.84
N GLU A 108 3.12 -9.41 -1.45
CA GLU A 108 3.78 -8.16 -1.11
C GLU A 108 3.36 -7.63 0.28
N GLY A 109 2.26 -8.15 0.82
CA GLY A 109 1.70 -7.69 2.09
C GLY A 109 0.73 -6.51 1.95
N TRP A 110 0.42 -5.94 3.11
CA TRP A 110 -0.41 -4.76 3.28
C TRP A 110 0.26 -3.75 4.19
N ALA A 111 0.12 -2.47 3.84
CA ALA A 111 0.41 -1.36 4.74
C ALA A 111 -0.89 -0.85 5.36
N LEU A 112 -0.90 -0.62 6.66
CA LEU A 112 -2.02 -0.05 7.40
C LEU A 112 -1.62 1.36 7.81
N TRP A 113 -2.26 2.35 7.20
CA TRP A 113 -2.04 3.77 7.47
C TRP A 113 -3.08 4.27 8.45
N ASN A 114 -2.66 4.56 9.67
CA ASN A 114 -3.50 5.13 10.71
C ASN A 114 -3.47 6.66 10.57
N THR A 115 -4.63 7.28 10.39
CA THR A 115 -4.75 8.74 10.20
C THR A 115 -5.94 9.30 10.96
N TRP A 116 -5.99 10.62 11.05
CA TRP A 116 -7.14 11.37 11.55
C TRP A 116 -7.97 11.81 10.36
N GLY A 117 -9.09 11.12 10.13
CA GLY A 117 -10.09 11.49 9.13
C GLY A 117 -10.73 12.85 9.41
N LYS A 118 -11.64 13.27 8.52
CA LYS A 118 -12.38 14.53 8.68
C LYS A 118 -13.02 14.59 10.07
N GLY A 119 -12.76 15.68 10.81
CA GLY A 119 -13.26 15.87 12.17
C GLY A 119 -12.49 15.11 13.26
N GLN A 120 -11.22 14.76 13.04
CA GLN A 120 -10.35 14.06 14.00
C GLN A 120 -10.76 12.60 14.30
N ALA A 121 -11.61 12.02 13.46
CA ALA A 121 -12.00 10.61 13.57
C ALA A 121 -10.79 9.70 13.30
N ARG A 122 -10.51 8.76 14.19
CA ARG A 122 -9.42 7.79 13.99
C ARG A 122 -9.85 6.80 12.91
N ILE A 123 -9.06 6.68 11.85
CA ILE A 123 -9.31 5.71 10.78
C ILE A 123 -8.04 4.96 10.42
N THR A 124 -8.21 3.75 9.88
CA THR A 124 -7.14 2.96 9.29
C THR A 124 -7.43 2.73 7.81
N MET A 125 -6.49 3.07 6.95
CA MET A 125 -6.53 2.74 5.52
C MET A 125 -5.63 1.52 5.29
N VAL A 126 -6.19 0.44 4.74
CA VAL A 126 -5.42 -0.74 4.33
C VAL A 126 -5.03 -0.54 2.87
N VAL A 127 -3.73 -0.40 2.60
CA VAL A 127 -3.20 0.02 1.30
C VAL A 127 -2.14 -0.93 0.76
N SER A 128 -2.11 -1.08 -0.58
CA SER A 128 -1.14 -1.91 -1.30
C SER A 128 0.23 -1.26 -1.46
N ALA A 129 0.40 -0.01 -1.03
CA ALA A 129 1.62 0.81 -1.16
C ALA A 129 2.71 0.43 -0.13
N VAL A 130 3.12 -0.83 -0.12
CA VAL A 130 4.08 -1.39 0.87
C VAL A 130 5.46 -0.73 0.76
N ASP A 131 6.07 -0.71 -0.43
CA ASP A 131 7.41 -0.14 -0.65
C ASP A 131 7.48 1.36 -0.29
N ALA A 132 6.42 2.11 -0.63
CA ALA A 132 6.31 3.52 -0.26
C ALA A 132 6.26 3.70 1.27
N THR A 133 5.59 2.77 1.97
CA THR A 133 5.51 2.76 3.44
C THR A 133 6.86 2.38 4.07
N GLU A 134 7.64 1.49 3.46
CA GLU A 134 9.01 1.20 3.91
C GLU A 134 9.91 2.43 3.79
N GLY A 135 9.85 3.14 2.66
CA GLY A 135 10.58 4.40 2.47
C GLY A 135 10.17 5.46 3.49
N LEU A 136 8.89 5.55 3.81
CA LEU A 136 8.37 6.41 4.88
C LEU A 136 8.96 6.04 6.25
N LEU A 137 8.93 4.76 6.62
CA LEU A 137 9.49 4.25 7.88
C LEU A 137 11.00 4.51 7.99
N ALA A 138 11.73 4.34 6.90
CA ALA A 138 13.16 4.63 6.85
C ALA A 138 13.45 6.12 7.13
N ASN A 139 12.64 7.03 6.62
CA ASN A 139 12.75 8.46 6.93
C ASN A 139 12.37 8.77 8.39
N TRP A 140 11.28 8.20 8.89
CA TRP A 140 10.86 8.38 10.28
C TRP A 140 11.90 7.90 11.30
N SER A 141 12.56 6.77 11.02
CA SER A 141 13.65 6.26 11.87
C SER A 141 14.84 7.23 11.99
N ARG A 142 15.00 8.15 11.03
CA ARG A 142 16.01 9.21 11.02
C ARG A 142 15.48 10.53 11.61
N GLY A 143 14.26 10.52 12.16
CA GLY A 143 13.59 11.71 12.69
C GLY A 143 13.08 12.68 11.62
N VAL A 144 13.06 12.28 10.35
CA VAL A 144 12.56 13.10 9.25
C VAL A 144 11.04 13.00 9.21
N ASP A 145 10.37 14.11 9.54
CA ASP A 145 8.91 14.20 9.65
C ASP A 145 8.27 14.44 8.28
N ILE A 146 8.18 13.37 7.50
CA ILE A 146 7.50 13.36 6.19
C ILE A 146 6.21 12.58 6.26
N HIS A 147 5.26 12.94 5.40
CA HIS A 147 3.98 12.26 5.25
C HIS A 147 3.81 11.82 3.79
N PRO A 148 3.18 10.67 3.53
CA PRO A 148 2.91 10.25 2.17
C PRO A 148 1.78 11.06 1.57
N VAL A 149 1.76 11.14 0.25
CA VAL A 149 0.61 11.58 -0.54
C VAL A 149 -0.59 10.64 -0.33
N LEU A 150 -1.80 11.18 -0.49
CA LEU A 150 -3.03 10.38 -0.45
C LEU A 150 -2.91 9.18 -1.41
N PRO A 151 -3.13 7.95 -0.90
CA PRO A 151 -3.02 6.77 -1.73
C PRO A 151 -4.14 6.81 -2.78
N LEU A 152 -3.86 6.21 -3.93
CA LEU A 152 -4.87 6.11 -4.98
C LEU A 152 -6.04 5.26 -4.51
N PRO A 153 -7.26 5.49 -5.03
CA PRO A 153 -8.38 4.59 -4.78
C PRO A 153 -8.06 3.13 -5.10
N SER A 154 -7.29 2.87 -6.16
CA SER A 154 -6.84 1.53 -6.55
C SER A 154 -5.82 0.91 -5.59
N GLN A 155 -5.16 1.74 -4.78
CA GLN A 155 -4.24 1.29 -3.75
C GLN A 155 -4.93 1.02 -2.41
N VAL A 156 -6.15 1.53 -2.20
CA VAL A 156 -6.91 1.34 -0.95
C VAL A 156 -7.79 0.11 -1.09
N ALA A 157 -7.47 -0.95 -0.34
CA ALA A 157 -8.31 -2.14 -0.28
C ALA A 157 -9.52 -1.94 0.65
N LEU A 158 -9.31 -1.26 1.78
CA LEU A 158 -10.36 -1.02 2.78
C LEU A 158 -10.06 0.22 3.61
N VAL A 159 -11.10 0.87 4.11
CA VAL A 159 -11.02 1.90 5.16
C VAL A 159 -11.85 1.45 6.36
N GLN A 160 -11.23 1.40 7.54
CA GLN A 160 -11.84 1.02 8.81
C GLN A 160 -11.90 2.18 9.79
N GLN A 161 -12.92 2.17 10.65
CA GLN A 161 -12.99 3.08 11.79
C GLN A 161 -12.12 2.55 12.94
N GLY A 162 -11.41 3.46 13.61
CA GLY A 162 -10.44 3.12 14.65
C GLY A 162 -9.05 2.77 14.11
N TRP A 163 -8.14 2.47 15.05
CA TRP A 163 -6.77 2.03 14.75
C TRP A 163 -6.69 0.51 14.80
N ALA A 164 -6.20 -0.11 13.73
CA ALA A 164 -6.33 -1.57 13.53
C ALA A 164 -5.13 -2.40 14.04
N GLY A 165 -4.41 -1.93 15.06
CA GLY A 165 -3.32 -2.67 15.69
C GLY A 165 -2.17 -1.80 16.23
N PRO A 166 -1.03 -2.42 16.61
CA PRO A 166 0.19 -1.69 16.93
C PRO A 166 0.66 -0.93 15.69
N MET A 167 1.37 0.17 15.90
CA MET A 167 1.88 1.00 14.81
C MET A 167 3.20 1.66 15.18
N THR A 168 4.05 1.87 14.19
CA THR A 168 5.12 2.84 14.31
C THR A 168 4.52 4.24 14.16
N LEU A 169 4.62 5.05 15.21
CA LEU A 169 4.10 6.41 15.21
C LEU A 169 4.91 7.32 14.28
N SER A 170 4.25 8.27 13.64
CA SER A 170 4.95 9.36 12.94
C SER A 170 5.70 10.24 13.95
N PRO A 171 6.77 10.94 13.55
CA PRO A 171 7.51 11.83 14.45
C PRO A 171 6.61 12.90 15.10
N LEU A 172 5.67 13.47 14.33
CA LEU A 172 4.67 14.39 14.86
C LEU A 172 3.75 13.73 15.89
N ALA A 173 3.22 12.53 15.60
CA ALA A 173 2.36 11.80 16.52
C ALA A 173 3.10 11.39 17.80
N ALA A 174 4.35 10.94 17.69
CA ALA A 174 5.19 10.60 18.82
C ALA A 174 5.42 11.81 19.75
N LYS A 175 5.60 13.01 19.18
CA LYS A 175 5.67 14.27 19.95
C LYS A 175 4.34 14.60 20.64
N LYS A 176 3.21 14.43 19.95
CA LYS A 176 1.85 14.68 20.50
C LYS A 176 1.48 13.67 21.61
N VAL A 177 1.94 12.42 21.49
CA VAL A 177 1.66 11.33 22.45
C VAL A 177 2.63 11.35 23.64
N GLY A 178 3.80 11.99 23.51
CA GLY A 178 4.71 12.39 24.60
C GLY A 178 4.89 11.37 25.72
N PHE A 179 5.98 10.59 25.68
CA PHE A 179 6.64 9.96 26.85
C PHE A 179 5.72 9.51 28.01
N PRO A 180 5.37 8.21 28.16
CA PRO A 180 5.25 7.69 29.51
C PRO A 180 6.67 7.70 30.08
N GLY A 181 6.93 8.61 31.01
CA GLY A 181 8.20 8.70 31.70
C GLY A 181 8.64 7.33 32.20
N ARG A 182 9.88 6.94 31.87
CA ARG A 182 10.66 6.11 32.79
C ARG A 182 10.84 6.92 34.08
N SER A 183 9.85 6.87 34.96
CA SER A 183 10.11 7.05 36.38
C SER A 183 10.60 5.69 36.88
N ARG A 184 11.91 5.57 37.09
CA ARG A 184 12.44 4.54 37.98
C ARG A 184 11.86 4.81 39.37
N ALA A 185 11.12 3.84 39.89
CA ALA A 185 11.18 3.50 41.30
C ALA A 185 12.02 2.22 41.40
#